data_AF-Q46QI2-F1
#
_entry.id   AF-Q46QI2-F1
#
_cell.length_a   1.000
_cell.length_b   1.000
_cell.length_c   1.000
_cell.angle_alpha   90.00
_cell.angle_beta   90.00
_cell.angle_gamma   90.00
#
_symmetry.space_group_name_H-M   'P 1'
#
loop_
_entity.id
_entity.type
_entity.pdbx_description
1 polymer ?
#
loop_
_entity_poly.entity_id
_entity_poly.type
_entity_poly.pdbx_seq_one_letter_code
_entity_poly.pdbx_strand_id
1 'polypeptide(L)'
;MTALVEWTREHTCRLFPMSAQYSAGGGCQVQVIWQAEPPGAGVIRPRHGAALQFDQDVIDAVYLADPAELARIGGRLTDLVSRWLAGDDIACMTGDVLVIPVGDALLNH
;
A
#
# COMPACT_ATOMS: atom_id res chain seq x y z
N MET A 1 1.23 -14.04 5.50
CA MET A 1 1.47 -12.97 4.51
C MET A 1 0.35 -12.78 3.48
N THR A 2 -0.19 -13.82 2.83
CA THR A 2 -1.16 -13.67 1.72
C THR A 2 -2.41 -12.87 2.09
N ALA A 3 -3.01 -13.14 3.27
CA ALA A 3 -4.19 -12.41 3.74
C ALA A 3 -3.93 -10.90 3.91
N LEU A 4 -2.77 -10.51 4.44
CA LEU A 4 -2.38 -9.11 4.57
C LEU A 4 -2.24 -8.43 3.19
N VAL A 5 -1.64 -9.12 2.22
CA VAL A 5 -1.49 -8.62 0.85
C VAL A 5 -2.84 -8.45 0.17
N GLU A 6 -3.74 -9.43 0.30
CA GLU A 6 -5.09 -9.39 -0.27
C GLU A 6 -5.95 -8.30 0.37
N TRP A 7 -5.95 -8.20 1.69
CA TRP A 7 -6.64 -7.15 2.44
C TRP A 7 -6.10 -5.77 2.06
N THR A 8 -4.78 -5.60 2.01
CA THR A 8 -4.15 -4.35 1.57
C THR A 8 -4.62 -3.98 0.16
N ARG A 9 -4.58 -4.95 -0.76
CA ARG A 9 -5.04 -4.75 -2.14
C ARG A 9 -6.51 -4.35 -2.18
N GLU A 10 -7.39 -5.02 -1.44
CA GLU A 10 -8.81 -4.72 -1.40
C GLU A 10 -9.07 -3.25 -1.04
N HIS A 11 -8.35 -2.73 -0.05
CA HIS A 11 -8.57 -1.38 0.48
C HIS A 11 -7.80 -0.27 -0.26
N THR A 12 -6.67 -0.58 -0.91
CA THR A 12 -5.85 0.43 -1.60
C THR A 12 -5.89 0.35 -3.12
N CYS A 13 -6.54 -0.66 -3.73
CA CYS A 13 -6.57 -0.84 -5.18
C CYS A 13 -7.11 0.35 -5.97
N ARG A 14 -7.96 1.18 -5.37
CA ARG A 14 -8.51 2.39 -6.00
C ARG A 14 -7.56 3.59 -5.97
N LEU A 15 -6.54 3.54 -5.12
CA LEU A 15 -5.56 4.62 -4.95
C LEU A 15 -4.36 4.46 -5.89
N PHE A 16 -4.03 3.22 -6.25
CA PHE A 16 -2.94 2.92 -7.16
C PHE A 16 -3.45 2.65 -8.60
N PRO A 17 -2.61 2.82 -9.63
CA PRO A 17 -3.00 2.51 -11.00
C PRO A 17 -3.42 1.04 -11.19
N MET A 18 -4.24 0.77 -12.20
CA MET A 18 -4.72 -0.58 -12.49
C MET A 18 -3.61 -1.60 -12.78
N SER A 19 -2.41 -1.14 -13.17
CA SER A 19 -1.20 -1.94 -13.36
C SER A 19 -0.49 -2.32 -12.06
N ALA A 20 -0.97 -1.90 -10.90
CA ALA A 20 -0.34 -2.13 -9.61
C ALA A 20 -0.32 -3.61 -9.23
N GLN A 21 0.87 -4.09 -8.91
CA GLN A 21 1.14 -5.43 -8.41
C GLN A 21 1.44 -5.34 -6.91
N TYR A 22 0.84 -6.26 -6.15
CA TYR A 22 1.01 -6.36 -4.71
C TYR A 22 1.82 -7.61 -4.39
N SER A 23 2.88 -7.47 -3.60
CA SER A 23 3.71 -8.59 -3.16
C SER A 23 4.14 -8.41 -1.72
N ALA A 24 4.55 -9.50 -1.07
CA ALA A 24 5.19 -9.42 0.23
C ALA A 24 6.60 -8.84 0.06
N GLY A 25 6.91 -7.74 0.77
CA GLY A 25 8.21 -7.08 0.73
C GLY A 25 9.29 -7.71 1.61
N GLY A 26 8.98 -8.83 2.28
CA GLY A 26 9.79 -9.38 3.36
C GLY A 26 9.46 -8.72 4.70
N GLY A 27 9.53 -9.49 5.79
CA GLY A 27 9.16 -9.01 7.13
C GLY A 27 7.70 -8.52 7.19
N CYS A 28 7.49 -7.28 7.65
CA CYS A 28 6.17 -6.69 7.85
C CYS A 28 5.71 -5.78 6.70
N GLN A 29 6.22 -5.96 5.49
CA GLN A 29 5.96 -5.04 4.37
C GLN A 29 5.08 -5.65 3.27
N VAL A 30 4.18 -4.84 2.71
CA VAL A 30 3.51 -5.10 1.43
C VAL A 30 4.05 -4.11 0.41
N GLN A 31 4.68 -4.64 -0.64
CA GLN A 31 5.16 -3.85 -1.76
C GLN A 31 4.03 -3.68 -2.78
N VAL A 32 3.89 -2.46 -3.27
CA VAL A 32 2.96 -2.07 -4.33
C VAL A 32 3.79 -1.46 -5.45
N ILE A 33 3.90 -2.15 -6.57
CA ILE A 33 4.71 -1.70 -7.72
C ILE A 33 3.79 -1.50 -8.91
N TRP A 34 3.86 -0.35 -9.58
CA TRP A 34 3.06 -0.08 -10.76
C TRP A 34 3.89 0.54 -11.88
N GLN A 35 3.40 0.36 -13.11
CA GLN A 35 3.94 1.02 -14.29
C GLN A 35 3.04 2.20 -14.64
N ALA A 36 3.64 3.36 -14.91
CA ALA A 36 2.90 4.57 -15.23
C ALA A 36 2.24 4.57 -16.62
N GLU A 37 2.54 3.61 -17.51
CA GLU A 37 1.90 3.50 -18.85
C GLU A 37 1.74 2.04 -19.32
N PRO A 38 0.80 1.77 -20.26
CA PRO A 38 0.58 0.43 -20.82
C PRO A 38 1.76 -0.03 -21.71
N PRO A 39 1.97 -1.35 -21.84
CA PRO A 39 2.99 -1.91 -22.72
C PRO A 39 2.72 -1.47 -24.17
N GLY A 40 3.61 -0.63 -24.73
CA GLY A 40 3.49 -0.12 -26.10
C GLY A 40 4.05 1.30 -26.31
N ALA A 41 4.20 2.09 -25.24
CA ALA A 41 4.92 3.35 -25.31
C ALA A 41 6.43 3.07 -25.33
N GLY A 42 7.11 3.37 -26.43
CA GLY A 42 8.54 3.06 -26.68
C GLY A 42 9.55 3.74 -25.75
N VAL A 43 9.13 4.29 -24.61
CA VAL A 43 9.98 4.87 -23.57
C VAL A 43 9.71 4.10 -22.29
N ILE A 44 10.68 3.30 -21.84
CA ILE A 44 10.62 2.65 -20.52
C ILE A 44 10.68 3.78 -19.48
N ARG A 45 9.53 4.25 -19.01
CA ARG A 45 9.45 5.13 -17.84
C ARG A 45 9.84 4.35 -16.58
N PRO A 46 10.38 5.02 -15.55
CA PRO A 46 10.78 4.37 -14.32
C PRO A 46 9.60 3.62 -13.68
N ARG A 47 9.87 2.43 -13.13
CA ARG A 47 8.90 1.70 -12.30
C ARG A 47 8.71 2.52 -11.02
N HIS A 48 7.46 2.83 -10.69
CA HIS A 48 7.16 3.44 -9.41
C HIS A 48 6.81 2.32 -8.42
N GLY A 49 7.27 2.47 -7.19
CA GLY A 49 7.01 1.53 -6.12
C GLY A 49 6.67 2.25 -4.84
N ALA A 50 5.75 1.68 -4.07
CA ALA A 50 5.53 2.00 -2.68
C ALA A 50 5.73 0.74 -1.83
N ALA A 51 6.26 0.89 -0.63
CA ALA A 51 6.32 -0.16 0.38
C ALA A 51 5.46 0.27 1.57
N LEU A 52 4.33 -0.40 1.76
CA LEU A 52 3.48 -0.26 2.93
C LEU A 52 4.11 -1.07 4.06
N GLN A 53 4.68 -0.40 5.04
CA GLN A 53 5.35 -1.03 6.17
C GLN A 53 4.42 -1.12 7.35
N PHE A 54 3.96 -2.32 7.69
CA PHE A 54 3.05 -2.58 8.79
C PHE A 54 3.81 -2.82 10.08
N ASP A 55 3.26 -2.36 11.21
CA ASP A 55 3.69 -2.83 12.52
C ASP A 55 3.11 -4.22 12.81
N GLN A 56 3.79 -5.02 13.63
CA GLN A 56 3.36 -6.39 13.95
C GLN A 56 1.95 -6.41 14.56
N ASP A 57 1.60 -5.40 15.37
CA ASP A 57 0.28 -5.29 15.99
C ASP A 57 -0.84 -5.10 14.96
N VAL A 58 -0.56 -4.39 13.85
CA VAL A 58 -1.51 -4.24 12.74
C VAL A 58 -1.67 -5.56 11.99
N ILE A 59 -0.56 -6.29 11.81
CA ILE A 59 -0.59 -7.61 11.18
C ILE A 59 -1.45 -8.55 12.03
N ASP A 60 -1.20 -8.62 13.33
CA ASP A 60 -1.95 -9.46 14.25
C ASP A 60 -3.43 -9.08 14.28
N ALA A 61 -3.75 -7.78 14.27
CA ALA A 61 -5.12 -7.29 14.14
C ALA A 61 -5.77 -7.77 12.83
N VAL A 62 -5.11 -7.68 11.68
CA VAL A 62 -5.66 -8.17 10.40
C VAL A 62 -5.89 -9.69 10.41
N TYR A 63 -5.08 -10.44 11.16
CA TYR A 63 -5.23 -11.90 11.26
C TYR A 63 -6.31 -12.35 12.26
N LEU A 64 -6.63 -11.52 13.26
CA LEU A 64 -7.52 -11.89 14.38
C LEU A 64 -8.85 -11.14 14.39
N ALA A 65 -8.95 -10.01 13.69
CA ALA A 65 -10.14 -9.16 13.66
C ALA A 65 -11.32 -9.82 12.94
N ASP A 66 -12.51 -9.42 13.34
CA ASP A 66 -13.73 -9.77 12.63
C ASP A 66 -13.87 -8.98 11.32
N PRO A 67 -14.76 -9.39 10.40
CA PRO A 67 -14.94 -8.70 9.11
C PRO A 67 -15.32 -7.21 9.22
N ALA A 68 -16.01 -6.80 10.29
CA ALA A 68 -16.42 -5.41 10.48
C ALA A 68 -15.23 -4.55 10.93
N GLU A 69 -14.40 -5.07 11.82
CA GLU A 69 -13.18 -4.44 12.26
C GLU A 69 -12.14 -4.38 11.15
N LEU A 70 -12.01 -5.43 10.33
CA LEU A 70 -11.18 -5.43 9.12
C LEU A 70 -11.56 -4.31 8.15
N ALA A 71 -12.86 -4.12 7.91
CA ALA A 71 -13.35 -3.04 7.05
C ALA A 71 -13.04 -1.66 7.64
N ARG A 72 -13.14 -1.51 8.97
CA ARG A 72 -12.82 -0.26 9.68
C ARG A 72 -11.34 0.09 9.59
N ILE A 73 -10.46 -0.87 9.89
CA ILE A 73 -9.00 -0.70 9.76
C ILE A 73 -8.64 -0.45 8.29
N GLY A 74 -9.31 -1.14 7.37
CA GLY A 74 -9.12 -0.98 5.93
C GLY A 74 -9.46 0.41 5.42
N GLY A 75 -10.58 0.99 5.89
CA GLY A 75 -10.93 2.38 5.56
C GLY A 75 -9.88 3.39 6.02
N ARG A 76 -9.35 3.20 7.24
CA ARG A 76 -8.26 4.04 7.78
C ARG A 76 -6.97 3.88 6.97
N LEU A 77 -6.69 2.68 6.47
CA LEU A 77 -5.54 2.43 5.60
C LEU A 77 -5.69 3.23 4.31
N THR A 78 -6.86 3.18 3.67
CA THR A 78 -7.15 3.97 2.46
C THR A 78 -6.92 5.46 2.71
N ASP A 79 -7.42 6.02 3.80
CA ASP A 79 -7.26 7.44 4.13
C ASP A 79 -5.79 7.82 4.41
N LEU A 80 -5.04 6.94 5.07
CA LEU A 80 -3.62 7.14 5.33
C LEU A 80 -2.82 7.14 4.02
N VAL A 81 -3.01 6.12 3.19
CA VAL A 81 -2.31 6.00 1.89
C VAL A 81 -2.69 7.15 0.97
N SER A 82 -3.96 7.56 0.92
CA SER A 82 -4.42 8.71 0.14
C SER A 82 -3.73 10.01 0.55
N ARG A 83 -3.60 10.26 1.87
CA ARG A 83 -2.90 11.44 2.39
C ARG A 83 -1.41 11.42 2.06
N TRP A 84 -0.77 10.26 2.15
CA TRP A 84 0.64 10.10 1.75
C TRP A 84 0.81 10.37 0.26
N LEU A 85 -0.01 9.76 -0.60
CA LEU A 85 0.07 9.98 -2.04
C LEU A 85 -0.23 11.44 -2.43
N ALA A 86 -1.15 12.12 -1.73
CA ALA A 86 -1.42 13.54 -1.96
C ALA A 86 -0.32 14.47 -1.44
N GLY A 87 0.38 14.08 -0.36
CA GLY A 87 1.51 14.83 0.19
C GLY A 87 2.81 14.66 -0.62
N ASP A 88 2.95 13.52 -1.32
CA ASP A 88 4.18 13.08 -1.98
C ASP A 88 4.14 13.07 -3.52
N ASP A 89 3.31 13.94 -4.13
CA ASP A 89 3.44 14.32 -5.55
C ASP A 89 4.88 14.76 -5.91
N ILE A 90 5.71 15.07 -4.90
CA ILE A 90 7.11 15.50 -5.01
C ILE A 90 8.12 14.33 -4.99
N ALA A 91 7.90 13.24 -4.22
CA ALA A 91 8.86 12.13 -4.11
C ALA A 91 8.74 11.09 -5.26
N CYS A 92 7.59 11.00 -5.92
CA CYS A 92 7.42 10.09 -7.06
C CYS A 92 8.32 10.42 -8.27
N MET A 93 8.99 11.58 -8.29
CA MET A 93 9.87 12.02 -9.36
C MET A 93 11.29 11.44 -9.30
N THR A 94 11.78 10.96 -8.14
CA THR A 94 13.17 10.51 -7.98
C THR A 94 13.41 9.02 -8.27
N GLY A 95 12.35 8.24 -8.52
CA GLY A 95 12.47 6.81 -8.84
C GLY A 95 12.79 5.91 -7.65
N ASP A 96 12.82 6.46 -6.43
CA ASP A 96 12.96 5.70 -5.19
C ASP A 96 11.61 5.12 -4.76
N VAL A 97 11.65 3.96 -4.09
CA VAL A 97 10.45 3.31 -3.54
C VAL A 97 9.95 4.12 -2.35
N LEU A 98 8.72 4.65 -2.44
CA LEU A 98 8.08 5.39 -1.36
C LEU A 98 7.73 4.44 -0.21
N VAL A 99 8.39 4.57 0.94
CA VAL A 99 8.05 3.78 2.14
C VAL A 99 6.95 4.51 2.91
N ILE A 100 5.76 3.92 2.97
CA ILE A 100 4.61 4.43 3.72
C ILE A 100 4.57 3.68 5.06
N PRO A 101 4.88 4.34 6.20
CA PRO A 101 4.78 3.72 7.50
C PRO A 101 3.30 3.56 7.89
N VAL A 102 2.88 2.31 7.98
CA VAL A 102 1.55 1.86 8.37
C VAL A 102 1.62 1.32 9.80
N GLY A 103 1.85 2.23 10.75
CA GLY A 103 2.01 1.87 12.16
C GLY A 103 0.74 2.03 13.00
N ASP A 104 0.93 2.22 14.31
CA ASP A 104 -0.11 2.48 15.32
C ASP A 104 -1.16 3.53 14.93
N ALA A 105 -0.86 4.44 13.99
CA ALA A 105 -1.82 5.39 13.45
C ALA A 105 -3.09 4.73 12.88
N LEU A 106 -3.02 3.47 12.45
CA LEU A 106 -4.19 2.68 12.05
C LEU A 106 -5.05 2.20 13.23
N LEU A 107 -4.39 1.83 14.34
CA LEU A 107 -5.02 1.22 15.51
C LEU A 107 -5.45 2.26 16.56
N ASN A 108 -4.82 3.44 16.56
CA ASN A 108 -5.20 4.54 17.43
C ASN A 108 -6.63 5.01 17.11
N HIS A 109 -7.38 5.28 18.18
CA HIS A 109 -8.81 5.52 18.16
C HIS A 109 -9.17 6.99 17.95
#